data_AF-A0A6L8E5P9-F1
#
_entry.id   AF-A0A6L8E5P9-F1
#
_cell.length_a   1.000
_cell.length_b   1.000
_cell.length_c   1.000
_cell.angle_alpha   90.00
_cell.angle_beta   90.00
_cell.angle_gamma   90.00
#
_symmetry.space_group_name_H-M   'P 1'
#
loop_
_entity.id
_entity.type
_entity.pdbx_description
1 polymer ?
#
loop_
_entity_poly.entity_id
_entity_poly.type
_entity_poly.pdbx_seq_one_letter_code
_entity_poly.pdbx_strand_id
1 'polypeptide(L)' 'MPIYEYRCKKCGELFALMRPVAKADVRTRCTACPSTAVKRQLSRFAVVGAGADAPGADDL' A
#
# COMPACT_ATOMS: atom_id res chain seq x y z
N MET A 1 3.12 -3.43 16.26
CA MET A 1 2.94 -2.07 15.72
C MET A 1 2.58 -2.18 14.24
N PRO A 2 1.63 -1.39 13.72
CA PRO A 2 1.30 -1.42 12.30
C PRO A 2 2.49 -0.91 11.46
N ILE A 3 2.78 -1.63 10.38
CA ILE A 3 3.76 -1.22 9.36
C ILE A 3 3.00 -0.42 8.32
N TYR A 4 3.49 0.78 8.02
CA TYR A 4 2.96 1.60 6.95
C TYR A 4 3.98 1.69 5.82
N GLU A 5 3.54 1.43 4.60
CA GLU A 5 4.34 1.67 3.40
C GLU A 5 4.18 3.11 2.92
N TYR A 6 5.27 3.67 2.42
CA TYR A 6 5.34 5.00 1.86
C TYR A 6 6.04 4.94 0.51
N ARG A 7 5.56 5.75 -0.43
CA ARG A 7 6.18 5.95 -1.74
C ARG A 7 6.57 7.40 -1.94
N CYS A 8 7.82 7.65 -2.32
CA CYS A 8 8.25 8.98 -2.72
C CYS A 8 7.69 9.35 -4.09
N LYS A 9 7.06 10.52 -4.22
CA LYS A 9 6.58 11.03 -5.52
C LYS A 9 7.69 11.58 -6.42
N LYS A 10 8.90 11.82 -5.88
CA LYS A 10 10.02 12.41 -6.63
C LYS A 10 10.91 11.32 -7.23
N CYS A 11 11.50 10.48 -6.40
CA CYS A 11 12.39 9.40 -6.87
C CYS A 11 11.67 8.06 -7.09
N GLY A 12 10.44 7.89 -6.59
CA GLY A 12 9.70 6.63 -6.69
C GLY A 12 10.02 5.60 -5.62
N GLU A 13 10.97 5.89 -4.71
CA GLU A 13 11.41 5.00 -3.64
C GLU A 13 10.24 4.52 -2.78
N LEU A 14 10.21 3.20 -2.54
CA LEU A 14 9.24 2.53 -1.68
C LEU A 14 9.93 2.12 -0.39
N PHE A 15 9.38 2.52 0.76
CA PHE A 15 9.95 2.18 2.06
C PHE A 15 8.85 1.96 3.09
N ALA A 16 9.10 1.04 4.01
CA ALA A 16 8.20 0.71 5.09
C ALA A 16 8.68 1.34 6.41
N LEU A 17 7.75 1.90 7.18
CA LEU A 17 8.04 2.45 8.51
C LEU A 17 7.07 1.89 9.55
N MET A 18 7.64 1.46 10.67
CA MET A 18 6.88 1.18 11.88
C MET A 18 6.59 2.50 12.58
N ARG A 19 5.31 2.90 12.58
CA ARG A 19 4.86 4.15 13.21
C ARG A 19 3.65 3.87 14.10
N PRO A 20 3.56 4.50 15.29
CA PRO A 20 2.32 4.49 16.05
C PRO A 20 1.23 5.19 15.24
N VAL A 21 -0.02 4.74 15.41
CA VAL A 21 -1.19 5.24 14.65
C VAL A 21 -1.32 6.77 14.75
N ALA A 22 -1.05 7.34 15.92
CA ALA A 22 -1.07 8.78 16.16
C ALA A 22 -0.06 9.57 15.30
N LYS A 23 1.00 8.93 14.81
CA LYS A 23 2.03 9.53 13.94
C LYS A 23 1.94 9.06 12.49
N ALA A 24 0.85 8.39 12.09
CA ALA A 24 0.69 7.88 10.74
C ALA A 24 0.57 8.99 9.68
N ASP A 25 0.10 10.18 10.07
CA ASP A 25 -0.09 11.35 9.20
C ASP A 25 1.10 12.35 9.24
N VAL A 26 2.12 12.08 10.05
CA VAL A 26 3.27 12.98 10.16
C VAL A 26 4.09 12.92 8.87
N ARG A 27 4.29 14.09 8.24
CA ARG A 27 5.12 14.24 7.03
C ARG A 27 6.50 13.63 7.26
N THR A 28 6.85 12.64 6.43
CA THR A 28 8.13 11.93 6.49
C THR A 28 9.02 12.34 5.31
N ARG A 29 10.33 12.33 5.50
CA ARG A 29 11.31 12.53 4.42
C ARG A 29 11.63 11.19 3.77
N CYS A 30 11.85 11.20 2.47
CA CYS A 30 12.33 10.01 1.77
C CYS A 30 13.74 9.64 2.27
N THR A 31 14.03 8.34 2.38
CA THR A 31 15.35 7.81 2.78
C THR A 31 16.38 7.88 1.66
N ALA A 32 15.94 7.91 0.39
CA ALA A 32 16.82 7.95 -0.79
C ALA A 32 17.03 9.37 -1.35
N CYS A 33 16.19 10.35 -1.00
CA CYS A 33 16.31 11.71 -1.52
C CYS A 33 15.82 12.77 -0.52
N PRO A 34 16.23 14.04 -0.65
CA PRO A 34 15.83 15.11 0.28
C PRO A 34 14.36 15.55 0.16
N SER A 35 13.53 14.80 -0.58
CA SER A 35 12.12 15.16 -0.78
C SER A 35 11.25 14.82 0.43
N THR A 36 10.33 15.73 0.76
CA THR A 36 9.23 15.53 1.71
C THR A 36 7.93 15.09 1.02
N ALA A 37 7.94 14.97 -0.31
CA ALA A 37 6.78 14.59 -1.10
C ALA A 37 6.58 13.06 -1.09
N VAL A 38 6.34 12.49 0.08
CA VAL A 38 6.03 11.06 0.26
C VAL A 38 4.52 10.87 0.45
N LYS A 39 3.98 9.79 -0.11
CA LYS A 39 2.59 9.38 0.07
C LYS A 39 2.53 8.04 0.77
N ARG A 40 1.72 7.93 1.82
CA ARG A 40 1.38 6.62 2.41
C ARG A 40 0.70 5.76 1.35
N GLN A 41 1.22 4.58 1.13
CA GLN A 41 0.51 3.54 0.40
C GLN A 41 -0.33 2.79 1.44
N LEU A 42 -1.65 2.91 1.33
CA LEU A 42 -2.51 1.94 1.99
C LEU A 42 -2.44 0.69 1.13
N SER A 43 -2.07 -0.44 1.72
CA SER A 43 -2.17 -1.72 1.03
C SER A 43 -3.62 -1.87 0.60
N ARG A 44 -3.88 -1.66 -0.70
CA ARG A 44 -5.13 -2.08 -1.34
C ARG A 44 -5.05 -3.59 -1.32
N PHE A 45 -5.47 -4.20 -0.21
CA PHE A 45 -5.84 -5.61 -0.24
C PHE A 45 -6.80 -5.72 -1.41
N ALA A 46 -6.33 -6.35 -2.49
CA ALA A 46 -7.20 -6.78 -3.55
C ALA A 46 -8.16 -7.75 -2.87
N VAL A 47 -9.36 -7.27 -2.53
CA VAL A 47 -10.52 -8.13 -2.46
C VAL A 47 -10.72 -8.65 -3.87
N VAL A 48 -9.98 -9.70 -4.21
CA VAL A 48 -10.52 -10.74 -5.10
C VAL A 48 -11.69 -11.28 -4.29
N GLY A 49 -12.86 -10.65 -4.47
CA GLY A 49 -14.09 -11.33 -4.17
C GLY A 49 -14.01 -12.64 -4.94
N ALA A 50 -14.10 -13.75 -4.24
CA ALA A 50 -14.58 -14.99 -4.84
C ALA A 50 -16.02 -14.70 -5.30
N GLY A 51 -16.13 -13.99 -6.43
CA GLY A 51 -17.35 -13.90 -7.20
C GLY A 51 -17.58 -15.30 -7.70
N ALA A 52 -18.64 -15.92 -7.19
CA ALA A 52 -19.16 -17.16 -7.73
C ALA A 52 -19.33 -17.01 -9.24
N ASP A 53 -18.44 -17.65 -10.00
CA ASP A 53 -18.69 -17.97 -11.39
C ASP A 53 -19.06 -19.46 -11.42
N ALA A 54 -20.33 -19.73 -11.15
CA ALA A 54 -20.99 -20.87 -11.72
C ALA A 54 -21.92 -20.32 -12.79
N PRO A 55 -21.67 -20.67 -14.06
CA PRO A 55 -22.71 -21.36 -14.80
C PRO A 55 -22.16 -22.50 -15.69
N GLY A 56 -22.75 -23.70 -15.54
CA GLY A 56 -23.25 -24.53 -16.64
C GLY A 56 -22.30 -25.31 -17.56
N ALA A 57 -22.43 -26.64 -17.49
CA ALA A 57 -22.70 -27.59 -18.60
C ALA A 57 -21.65 -27.88 -19.70
N ASP A 58 -21.06 -29.08 -19.68
CA ASP A 58 -20.98 -30.12 -20.75
C ASP A 58 -20.23 -31.38 -20.21
N ASP A 59 -20.85 -32.57 -20.15
CA ASP A 59 -20.80 -33.73 -21.08
C ASP A 59 -19.46 -34.50 -21.16
N LEU A 60 -19.26 -35.49 -20.27
CA LEU A 60 -18.91 -36.89 -20.60
C LEU A 60 -19.01 -37.81 -19.37
#